data_AF-A0A2S9FHG8-F1
#
_entry.id   AF-A0A2S9FHG8-F1
#
_cell.length_a   1.000
_cell.length_b   1.000
_cell.length_c   1.000
_cell.angle_alpha   90.00
_cell.angle_beta   90.00
_cell.angle_gamma   90.00
#
_symmetry.space_group_name_H-M   'P 1'
#
loop_
_entity.id
_entity.type
_entity.pdbx_description
1 polymer ?
#
loop_
_entity_poly.entity_id
_entity_poly.type
_entity_poly.pdbx_seq_one_letter_code
_entity_poly.pdbx_strand_id
1 'polypeptide(L)'
;AAAESSDPERAVAKAANSVILRILVFYVGAVLLLVTILPWNDEGVAASPFVAAFTEMGIPYADHIMNAVVLTAVLSCLNSGMYTASRMLFVLAARREAPPALVKVTRRGVPANAILASSVIGFLCVIAAAVSPDTIFAFLLNSSGAIILFVYLLISISQIVLRYRTPDSELRVKMWLFPVLSILTALGIVAILVQMFVDTELRSQLVLSLLSWGVVLLLFLANKWFVK
;
A
#
# COMPACT_ATOMS: atom_id res chain seq x y z
N ALA A 1 -14.18 3.16 -1.26
CA ALA A 1 -14.27 4.52 -0.68
C ALA A 1 -14.69 5.53 -1.74
N ALA A 2 -13.89 5.79 -2.79
CA ALA A 2 -14.28 6.73 -3.86
C ALA A 2 -15.57 6.33 -4.60
N ALA A 3 -15.75 5.04 -4.93
CA ALA A 3 -16.93 4.52 -5.62
C ALA A 3 -18.21 4.45 -4.75
N GLU A 4 -18.09 4.71 -3.44
CA GLU A 4 -19.22 4.67 -2.49
C GLU A 4 -19.49 6.05 -1.86
N SER A 5 -18.76 7.07 -2.29
CA SER A 5 -19.02 8.46 -1.92
C SER A 5 -20.16 9.01 -2.76
N SER A 6 -21.03 9.83 -2.17
CA SER A 6 -22.13 10.51 -2.86
C SER A 6 -21.65 11.46 -3.96
N ASP A 7 -20.44 12.01 -3.80
CA ASP A 7 -19.72 12.78 -4.83
C ASP A 7 -18.28 12.23 -4.95
N PRO A 8 -18.04 11.27 -5.85
CA PRO A 8 -16.73 10.64 -6.02
C PRO A 8 -15.64 11.62 -6.45
N GLU A 9 -15.97 12.60 -7.30
CA GLU A 9 -15.01 13.53 -7.88
C GLU A 9 -14.43 14.46 -6.82
N ARG A 10 -15.32 15.15 -6.10
CA ARG A 10 -14.90 16.06 -5.02
C ARG A 10 -14.26 15.30 -3.88
N ALA A 11 -14.75 14.09 -3.56
CA ALA A 11 -14.16 13.28 -2.51
C ALA A 11 -12.72 12.86 -2.85
N VAL A 12 -12.45 12.43 -4.07
CA VAL A 12 -11.09 12.06 -4.50
C VAL A 12 -10.16 13.27 -4.50
N ALA A 13 -10.57 14.40 -5.07
CA ALA A 13 -9.75 15.61 -5.10
C ALA A 13 -9.45 16.15 -3.70
N LYS A 14 -10.47 16.21 -2.83
CA LYS A 14 -10.30 16.64 -1.44
C LYS A 14 -9.43 15.67 -0.65
N ALA A 15 -9.61 14.37 -0.84
CA ALA A 15 -8.79 13.36 -0.19
C ALA A 15 -7.32 13.51 -0.59
N ALA A 16 -7.02 13.61 -1.88
CA ALA A 16 -5.66 13.78 -2.39
C ALA A 16 -4.97 15.02 -1.78
N ASN A 17 -5.60 16.20 -1.86
CA ASN A 17 -5.05 17.43 -1.28
C ASN A 17 -4.87 17.35 0.24
N SER A 18 -5.84 16.73 0.93
CA SER A 18 -5.75 16.57 2.39
C SER A 18 -4.61 15.64 2.79
N VAL A 19 -4.37 14.56 2.03
CA VAL A 19 -3.29 13.62 2.29
C VAL A 19 -1.94 14.30 2.08
N ILE A 20 -1.76 15.02 0.97
CA ILE A 20 -0.52 15.75 0.69
C ILE A 20 -0.21 16.75 1.80
N LEU A 21 -1.19 17.59 2.18
CA LEU A 21 -1.01 18.57 3.25
C LEU A 21 -0.65 17.89 4.58
N ARG A 22 -1.32 16.79 4.91
CA ARG A 22 -1.06 16.02 6.13
C ARG A 22 0.34 15.41 6.11
N ILE A 23 0.82 14.90 4.98
CA ILE A 23 2.20 14.40 4.85
C ILE A 23 3.20 15.55 5.05
N LEU A 24 3.00 16.70 4.41
CA LEU A 24 3.90 17.84 4.58
C LEU A 24 3.95 18.31 6.04
N VAL A 25 2.80 18.46 6.70
CA VAL A 25 2.75 18.96 8.07
C VAL A 25 3.21 17.92 9.08
N PHE A 26 2.69 16.69 9.02
CA PHE A 26 2.95 15.67 10.04
C PHE A 26 4.23 14.87 9.80
N TYR A 27 4.59 14.58 8.54
CA TYR A 27 5.81 13.82 8.27
C TYR A 27 7.01 14.77 8.11
N VAL A 28 6.97 15.68 7.14
CA VAL A 28 8.10 16.59 6.89
C VAL A 28 8.32 17.53 8.07
N GLY A 29 7.24 18.09 8.63
CA GLY A 29 7.32 18.92 9.83
C GLY A 29 7.89 18.17 11.04
N ALA A 30 7.48 16.92 11.28
CA ALA A 30 8.03 16.13 12.38
C ALA A 30 9.50 15.76 12.17
N VAL A 31 9.90 15.38 10.95
CA VAL A 31 11.30 15.07 10.63
C VAL A 31 12.18 16.31 10.79
N LEU A 32 11.70 17.49 10.38
CA LEU A 32 12.42 18.74 10.59
C LEU A 32 12.66 18.98 12.08
N LEU A 33 11.63 18.82 12.92
CA LEU A 33 11.78 18.93 14.38
C LEU A 33 12.78 17.91 14.92
N LEU A 34 12.70 16.65 14.50
CA LEU A 34 13.64 15.61 14.94
C LEU A 34 15.09 15.96 14.64
N VAL A 35 15.40 16.41 13.41
CA VAL A 35 16.76 16.79 13.01
C VAL A 35 17.25 18.06 13.74
N THR A 36 16.35 18.92 14.21
CA THR A 36 16.73 20.08 15.03
C THR A 36 16.96 19.75 16.51
N ILE A 37 16.31 18.71 17.03
CA ILE A 37 16.39 18.30 18.43
C ILE A 37 17.56 17.34 18.63
N LEU A 38 17.71 16.37 17.73
CA LEU A 38 18.69 15.30 17.85
C LEU A 38 19.73 15.42 16.73
N PRO A 39 21.04 15.43 17.04
CA PRO A 39 22.07 15.43 16.03
C PRO A 39 21.88 14.22 15.11
N TRP A 40 21.98 14.43 13.80
CA TRP A 40 21.88 13.37 12.79
C TRP A 40 22.91 12.24 12.94
N ASN A 41 23.94 12.45 13.76
CA ASN A 41 25.02 11.50 14.05
C ASN A 41 24.83 10.75 15.38
N ASP A 42 23.71 10.94 16.08
CA ASP A 42 23.46 10.30 17.37
C ASP A 42 23.02 8.83 17.18
N GLU A 43 23.66 7.91 17.89
CA GLU A 43 23.35 6.47 17.84
C GLU A 43 21.94 6.15 18.36
N GLY A 44 21.37 7.00 19.22
CA GLY A 44 20.00 6.88 19.74
C GLY A 44 18.91 7.02 18.67
N VAL A 45 19.22 7.61 17.51
CA VAL A 45 18.32 7.73 16.35
C VAL A 45 17.95 6.36 15.77
N ALA A 46 18.86 5.38 15.87
CA ALA A 46 18.74 4.11 15.15
C ALA A 46 17.57 3.22 15.63
N ALA A 47 17.17 3.33 16.90
CA ALA A 47 16.12 2.49 17.47
C ALA A 47 14.72 3.13 17.37
N SER A 48 14.56 4.37 17.82
CA SER A 48 13.30 5.10 17.72
C SER A 48 13.53 6.61 17.87
N PRO A 49 13.59 7.37 16.75
CA PRO A 49 13.99 8.77 16.79
C PRO A 49 13.01 9.64 17.58
N PHE A 50 11.72 9.30 17.57
CA PHE A 50 10.70 10.00 18.36
C PHE A 50 10.83 9.75 19.86
N VAL A 51 11.15 8.52 20.26
CA VAL A 51 11.39 8.21 21.67
C VAL A 51 12.67 8.90 22.14
N ALA A 52 13.75 8.81 21.36
CA ALA A 52 15.01 9.49 21.66
C ALA A 52 14.83 11.02 21.83
N ALA A 53 14.11 11.66 20.91
CA ALA A 53 13.81 13.10 21.01
C ALA A 53 12.97 13.46 22.25
N PHE A 54 11.96 12.66 22.59
CA PHE A 54 11.11 12.91 23.77
C PHE A 54 11.82 12.62 25.09
N THR A 55 12.71 11.63 25.11
CA THR A 55 13.59 11.36 26.26
C THR A 55 14.53 12.54 26.49
N GLU A 56 15.12 13.10 25.43
CA GLU A 56 16.00 14.26 25.57
C GLU A 56 15.27 15.55 25.97
N MET A 57 13.98 15.67 25.62
CA MET A 57 13.09 16.71 26.13
C MET A 57 12.68 16.50 27.60
N GLY A 58 13.08 15.41 28.24
CA GLY A 58 12.76 15.10 29.64
C GLY A 58 11.32 14.62 29.86
N ILE A 59 10.64 14.11 28.83
CA ILE A 59 9.27 13.59 28.95
C ILE A 59 9.32 12.20 29.59
N PRO A 60 8.76 12.00 30.81
CA PRO A 60 8.72 10.70 31.45
C PRO A 60 7.80 9.74 30.68
N TYR A 61 8.17 8.46 30.63
CA TYR A 61 7.40 7.39 29.95
C TYR A 61 7.17 7.61 28.44
N ALA A 62 8.05 8.37 27.78
CA ALA A 62 7.98 8.66 26.35
C ALA A 62 7.92 7.40 25.47
N ASP A 63 8.64 6.35 25.87
CA ASP A 63 8.64 5.03 25.25
C ASP A 63 7.25 4.37 25.27
N HIS A 64 6.59 4.34 26.43
CA HIS A 64 5.25 3.76 26.57
C HIS A 64 4.19 4.56 25.80
N ILE A 65 4.27 5.89 25.83
CA ILE A 65 3.36 6.76 25.07
C ILE A 65 3.51 6.49 23.57
N MET A 66 4.75 6.46 23.07
CA MET A 66 5.00 6.20 21.66
C MET A 66 4.57 4.79 21.23
N ASN A 67 4.82 3.78 22.06
CA ASN A 67 4.36 2.41 21.80
C ASN A 67 2.83 2.34 21.72
N ALA A 68 2.10 3.02 22.60
CA ALA A 68 0.64 3.06 22.57
C ALA A 68 0.11 3.74 21.30
N VAL A 69 0.73 4.85 20.89
CA VAL A 69 0.39 5.59 19.66
C VAL A 69 0.63 4.74 18.43
N VAL A 70 1.82 4.14 18.31
CA VAL A 70 2.21 3.28 17.18
C VAL A 70 1.29 2.07 17.09
N LEU A 71 1.03 1.39 18.21
CA LEU A 71 0.13 0.23 18.25
C LEU A 71 -1.27 0.60 17.77
N THR A 72 -1.83 1.70 18.26
CA THR A 72 -3.16 2.17 17.88
C THR A 72 -3.21 2.53 16.38
N ALA A 73 -2.17 3.20 15.87
CA ALA A 73 -2.06 3.56 14.47
C ALA A 73 -1.97 2.33 13.55
N VAL A 74 -1.14 1.33 13.93
CA VAL A 74 -1.00 0.08 13.18
C VAL A 74 -2.29 -0.72 13.19
N LEU A 75 -2.98 -0.84 14.32
CA LEU A 75 -4.29 -1.51 14.41
C LEU A 75 -5.34 -0.82 13.53
N SER A 76 -5.36 0.51 13.49
CA SER A 76 -6.25 1.28 12.61
C SER A 76 -5.95 1.04 11.13
N CYS A 77 -4.66 1.03 10.75
CA CYS A 77 -4.21 0.73 9.41
C CYS A 77 -4.59 -0.71 8.99
N LEU A 78 -4.38 -1.68 9.88
CA LEU A 78 -4.74 -3.08 9.67
C LEU A 78 -6.23 -3.26 9.39
N ASN A 79 -7.10 -2.62 10.17
CA ASN A 79 -8.54 -2.67 9.95
C ASN A 79 -8.94 -2.13 8.56
N SER A 80 -8.39 -0.97 8.17
CA SER A 80 -8.63 -0.38 6.84
C SER A 80 -8.06 -1.23 5.70
N GLY A 81 -6.90 -1.84 5.92
CA GLY A 81 -6.24 -2.75 4.98
C GLY A 81 -7.05 -4.02 4.74
N MET A 82 -7.48 -4.70 5.81
CA MET A 82 -8.34 -5.89 5.73
C MET A 82 -9.66 -5.60 5.01
N TYR A 83 -10.27 -4.45 5.30
CA TYR A 83 -11.49 -4.03 4.63
C TYR A 83 -11.30 -3.85 3.12
N THR A 84 -10.22 -3.18 2.72
CA THR A 84 -9.89 -2.92 1.31
C THR A 84 -9.58 -4.22 0.57
N ALA A 85 -8.74 -5.08 1.15
CA ALA A 85 -8.37 -6.38 0.58
C ALA A 85 -9.61 -7.27 0.36
N SER A 86 -10.48 -7.37 1.37
CA SER A 86 -11.70 -8.18 1.29
C SER A 86 -12.64 -7.71 0.19
N ARG A 87 -12.74 -6.40 -0.03
CA ARG A 87 -13.57 -5.84 -1.10
C ARG A 87 -12.97 -5.98 -2.48
N MET A 88 -11.66 -5.82 -2.62
CA MET A 88 -10.97 -6.13 -3.88
C MET A 88 -11.18 -7.60 -4.26
N LEU A 89 -11.03 -8.51 -3.29
CA LEU A 89 -11.24 -9.93 -3.49
C LEU A 89 -12.71 -10.27 -3.85
N PHE A 90 -13.68 -9.61 -3.20
CA PHE A 90 -15.10 -9.73 -3.54
C PHE A 90 -15.39 -9.27 -4.98
N VAL A 91 -14.86 -8.12 -5.41
CA VAL A 91 -15.05 -7.61 -6.78
C VAL A 91 -14.43 -8.56 -7.80
N LEU A 92 -13.25 -9.11 -7.50
CA LEU A 92 -12.56 -10.09 -8.34
C LEU A 92 -13.39 -11.37 -8.47
N ALA A 93 -13.93 -11.87 -7.37
CA ALA A 93 -14.79 -13.05 -7.36
C ALA A 93 -16.11 -12.80 -8.13
N ALA A 94 -16.70 -11.60 -8.01
CA ALA A 94 -17.92 -11.23 -8.73
C ALA A 94 -17.72 -11.19 -10.25
N ARG A 95 -16.49 -10.89 -10.71
CA ARG A 95 -16.08 -10.95 -12.12
C ARG A 95 -15.66 -12.36 -12.57
N ARG A 96 -15.83 -13.40 -11.73
CA ARG A 96 -15.36 -14.78 -11.94
C ARG A 96 -13.83 -14.91 -12.05
N GLU A 97 -13.10 -13.93 -11.53
CA GLU A 97 -11.63 -13.92 -11.54
C GLU A 97 -11.03 -14.48 -10.23
N ALA A 98 -11.86 -14.79 -9.23
CA ALA A 98 -11.51 -15.49 -8.00
C ALA A 98 -12.57 -16.56 -7.63
N PRO A 99 -12.30 -17.47 -6.67
CA PRO A 99 -13.22 -18.54 -6.32
C PRO A 99 -14.64 -18.05 -6.01
N PRO A 100 -15.69 -18.69 -6.58
CA PRO A 100 -17.07 -18.20 -6.49
C PRO A 100 -17.61 -18.18 -5.05
N ALA A 101 -17.04 -18.97 -4.14
CA ALA A 101 -17.37 -18.96 -2.72
C ALA A 101 -17.12 -17.61 -2.03
N LEU A 102 -16.27 -16.75 -2.60
CA LEU A 102 -15.92 -15.43 -2.07
C LEU A 102 -16.93 -14.33 -2.46
N VAL A 103 -17.85 -14.61 -3.39
CA VAL A 103 -18.94 -13.69 -3.79
C VAL A 103 -20.08 -13.68 -2.76
N LYS A 104 -20.13 -14.65 -1.84
CA LYS A 104 -21.21 -14.69 -0.84
C LYS A 104 -21.07 -13.53 0.15
N VAL A 105 -22.10 -12.68 0.17
CA VAL A 105 -22.26 -11.61 1.16
C VAL A 105 -23.21 -12.04 2.26
N THR A 106 -22.96 -11.54 3.46
CA THR A 106 -23.87 -11.69 4.61
C THR A 106 -25.12 -10.81 4.44
N ARG A 107 -26.14 -11.03 5.28
CA ARG A 107 -27.37 -10.21 5.32
C ARG A 107 -27.12 -8.71 5.55
N ARG A 108 -25.94 -8.34 6.07
CA ARG A 108 -25.48 -6.96 6.28
C ARG A 108 -24.65 -6.40 5.12
N GLY A 109 -24.56 -7.11 3.98
CA GLY A 109 -23.80 -6.68 2.80
C GLY A 109 -22.28 -6.84 2.93
N VAL A 110 -21.80 -7.56 3.95
CA VAL A 110 -20.36 -7.74 4.21
C VAL A 110 -19.88 -9.09 3.64
N PRO A 111 -18.80 -9.13 2.82
CA PRO A 111 -18.25 -10.37 2.26
C PRO A 111 -17.45 -11.15 3.31
N ALA A 112 -18.14 -11.87 4.20
CA ALA A 112 -17.52 -12.55 5.35
C ALA A 112 -16.47 -13.60 4.94
N ASN A 113 -16.68 -14.33 3.84
CA ASN A 113 -15.72 -15.32 3.36
C ASN A 113 -14.41 -14.68 2.88
N ALA A 114 -14.49 -13.49 2.25
CA ALA A 114 -13.31 -12.74 1.83
C ALA A 114 -12.54 -12.17 3.03
N ILE A 115 -13.26 -11.71 4.08
CA ILE A 115 -12.64 -11.26 5.34
C ILE A 115 -11.94 -12.41 6.02
N LEU A 116 -12.61 -13.55 6.22
CA LEU A 116 -12.03 -14.73 6.85
C LEU A 116 -10.79 -15.24 6.11
N ALA A 117 -10.86 -15.32 4.78
CA ALA A 117 -9.70 -15.70 3.97
C ALA A 117 -8.52 -14.72 4.16
N SER A 118 -8.80 -13.41 4.13
CA SER A 118 -7.78 -12.38 4.34
C SER A 118 -7.18 -12.44 5.75
N SER A 119 -8.01 -12.67 6.78
CA SER A 119 -7.57 -12.82 8.17
C SER A 119 -6.71 -14.07 8.36
N VAL A 120 -7.12 -15.23 7.82
CA VAL A 120 -6.34 -16.47 7.93
C VAL A 120 -4.97 -16.31 7.27
N ILE A 121 -4.93 -15.75 6.05
CA ILE A 121 -3.65 -15.48 5.37
C ILE A 121 -2.82 -14.49 6.18
N GLY A 122 -3.43 -13.42 6.71
CA GLY A 122 -2.74 -12.46 7.59
C GLY A 122 -2.12 -13.12 8.82
N PHE A 123 -2.87 -13.98 9.52
CA PHE A 123 -2.34 -14.73 10.68
C PHE A 123 -1.23 -15.70 10.29
N LEU A 124 -1.36 -16.40 9.16
CA LEU A 124 -0.30 -17.27 8.65
C LEU A 124 0.97 -16.46 8.34
N CYS A 125 0.85 -15.27 7.74
CA CYS A 125 1.98 -14.38 7.50
C CYS A 125 2.62 -13.90 8.80
N VAL A 126 1.84 -13.59 9.84
CA VAL A 126 2.35 -13.20 11.16
C VAL A 126 3.08 -14.36 11.83
N ILE A 127 2.53 -15.58 11.78
CA ILE A 127 3.17 -16.78 12.31
C ILE A 127 4.48 -17.05 11.57
N ALA A 128 4.46 -16.96 10.23
CA ALA A 128 5.65 -17.15 9.41
C ALA A 128 6.73 -16.11 9.75
N ALA A 129 6.34 -14.83 9.89
CA ALA A 129 7.26 -13.76 10.31
C ALA A 129 7.81 -13.97 11.74
N ALA A 130 7.03 -14.56 12.64
CA ALA A 130 7.48 -14.87 14.00
C ALA A 130 8.47 -16.05 14.04
N VAL A 131 8.35 -17.02 13.13
CA VAL A 131 9.26 -18.18 13.04
C VAL A 131 10.63 -17.81 12.48
N SER A 132 10.67 -16.91 11.48
CA SER A 132 11.94 -16.42 10.92
C SER A 132 11.87 -14.91 10.67
N PRO A 133 12.10 -14.09 11.71
CA PRO A 133 12.03 -12.64 11.59
C PRO A 133 13.01 -12.11 10.55
N ASP A 134 14.27 -12.52 10.61
CA ASP A 134 15.33 -11.94 9.78
C ASP A 134 15.13 -12.17 8.27
N THR A 135 14.49 -13.28 7.90
CA THR A 135 14.28 -13.63 6.49
C THR A 135 12.85 -13.32 6.03
N ILE A 136 11.83 -13.78 6.75
CA ILE A 136 10.43 -13.69 6.29
C ILE A 136 9.90 -12.27 6.47
N PHE A 137 10.20 -11.57 7.58
CA PHE A 137 9.75 -10.19 7.76
C PHE A 137 10.42 -9.25 6.75
N ALA A 138 11.74 -9.38 6.59
CA ALA A 138 12.49 -8.63 5.58
C ALA A 138 11.95 -8.92 4.17
N PHE A 139 11.70 -10.19 3.84
CA PHE A 139 11.09 -10.59 2.58
C PHE A 139 9.71 -9.97 2.35
N LEU A 140 8.82 -10.00 3.34
CA LEU A 140 7.47 -9.44 3.23
C LEU A 140 7.51 -7.93 3.04
N LEU A 141 8.35 -7.21 3.79
CA LEU A 141 8.51 -5.76 3.65
C LEU A 141 9.02 -5.39 2.26
N ASN A 142 10.11 -6.03 1.84
CA ASN A 142 10.79 -5.73 0.59
C ASN A 142 9.94 -6.12 -0.63
N SER A 143 9.35 -7.31 -0.62
CA SER A 143 8.50 -7.78 -1.71
C SER A 143 7.22 -6.97 -1.83
N SER A 144 6.59 -6.59 -0.72
CA SER A 144 5.40 -5.71 -0.74
C SER A 144 5.71 -4.34 -1.36
N GLY A 145 6.86 -3.76 -1.01
CA GLY A 145 7.34 -2.50 -1.59
C GLY A 145 7.58 -2.59 -3.10
N ALA A 146 8.16 -3.69 -3.58
CA ALA A 146 8.32 -3.89 -5.02
C ALA A 146 6.98 -4.11 -5.74
N ILE A 147 6.05 -4.91 -5.17
CA ILE A 147 4.73 -5.17 -5.76
C ILE A 147 3.93 -3.86 -5.91
N ILE A 148 3.98 -2.96 -4.92
CA ILE A 148 3.21 -1.71 -5.00
C ILE A 148 3.70 -0.80 -6.14
N LEU A 149 4.99 -0.82 -6.45
CA LEU A 149 5.55 -0.09 -7.59
C LEU A 149 5.01 -0.64 -8.92
N PHE A 150 4.92 -1.97 -9.09
CA PHE A 150 4.29 -2.56 -10.27
C PHE A 150 2.82 -2.18 -10.38
N VAL A 151 2.07 -2.20 -9.27
CA VAL A 151 0.67 -1.78 -9.24
C VAL A 151 0.55 -0.30 -9.65
N TYR A 152 1.41 0.58 -9.13
CA TYR A 152 1.41 2.00 -9.50
C TYR A 152 1.81 2.24 -10.95
N LEU A 153 2.74 1.46 -11.50
CA LEU A 153 3.08 1.51 -12.92
C LEU A 153 1.87 1.14 -13.78
N LEU A 154 1.18 0.05 -13.46
CA LEU A 154 -0.03 -0.37 -14.17
C LEU A 154 -1.16 0.66 -14.05
N ILE A 155 -1.33 1.28 -12.87
CA ILE A 155 -2.31 2.35 -12.67
C ILE A 155 -1.95 3.56 -13.54
N SER A 156 -0.68 3.96 -13.59
CA SER A 156 -0.23 5.09 -14.39
C SER A 156 -0.44 4.84 -15.89
N ILE A 157 -0.04 3.67 -16.38
CA ILE A 157 -0.27 3.26 -17.78
C ILE A 157 -1.78 3.21 -18.08
N SER A 158 -2.58 2.60 -17.21
CA SER A 158 -4.03 2.51 -17.37
C SER A 158 -4.66 3.90 -17.41
N GLN A 159 -4.19 4.83 -16.58
CA GLN A 159 -4.67 6.21 -16.56
C GLN A 159 -4.35 6.93 -17.88
N ILE A 160 -3.15 6.75 -18.44
CA ILE A 160 -2.77 7.32 -19.73
C ILE A 160 -3.64 6.73 -20.85
N VAL A 161 -3.75 5.40 -20.92
CA VAL A 161 -4.50 4.70 -21.97
C VAL A 161 -5.99 5.03 -21.90
N LEU A 162 -6.61 4.98 -20.72
CA LEU A 162 -8.02 5.32 -20.54
C LEU A 162 -8.28 6.77 -20.93
N ARG A 163 -7.40 7.70 -20.55
CA ARG A 163 -7.60 9.10 -20.87
C ARG A 163 -7.48 9.43 -22.35
N TYR A 164 -6.64 8.72 -23.10
CA TYR A 164 -6.61 8.84 -24.57
C TYR A 164 -7.83 8.19 -25.25
N ARG A 165 -8.50 7.23 -24.61
CA ARG A 165 -9.67 6.53 -25.16
C ARG A 165 -11.01 7.17 -24.79
N THR A 166 -11.05 7.94 -23.70
CA THR A 166 -12.27 8.61 -23.23
C THR A 166 -12.37 10.00 -23.84
N PRO A 167 -13.51 10.37 -24.47
CA PRO A 167 -13.71 11.71 -24.99
C PRO A 167 -13.71 12.76 -23.87
N ASP A 168 -13.22 13.96 -24.15
CA ASP A 168 -13.13 15.05 -23.16
C ASP A 168 -14.47 15.40 -22.49
N SER A 169 -15.59 15.13 -23.15
CA SER A 169 -16.95 15.34 -22.61
C SER A 169 -17.33 14.38 -21.47
N GLU A 170 -16.66 13.24 -21.37
CA GLU A 170 -16.88 12.24 -20.31
C GLU A 170 -15.83 12.31 -19.20
N LEU A 171 -14.80 13.15 -19.35
CA LEU A 171 -13.74 13.35 -18.37
C LEU A 171 -14.25 14.16 -17.17
N ARG A 172 -14.68 13.42 -16.16
CA ARG A 172 -15.17 13.89 -14.86
C ARG A 172 -14.11 14.57 -14.00
N VAL A 173 -12.85 14.12 -14.05
CA VAL A 173 -11.73 14.70 -13.28
C VAL A 173 -10.61 15.12 -14.22
N LYS A 174 -10.35 16.42 -14.30
CA LYS A 174 -9.28 17.00 -15.13
C LYS A 174 -7.98 17.11 -14.33
N MET A 175 -6.92 16.47 -14.81
CA MET A 175 -5.57 16.62 -14.26
C MET A 175 -4.83 17.76 -14.97
N TRP A 176 -4.22 18.64 -14.19
CA TRP A 176 -3.29 19.67 -14.70
C TRP A 176 -2.04 18.99 -15.31
N LEU A 177 -1.52 19.54 -16.42
CA LEU A 177 -0.28 19.07 -17.10
C LEU A 177 -0.28 17.62 -17.65
N PHE A 178 -1.44 17.06 -17.96
CA PHE A 178 -1.50 15.78 -18.69
C PHE A 178 -1.08 15.96 -20.16
N PRO A 179 -0.30 15.03 -20.76
CA PRO A 179 0.16 13.74 -20.23
C PRO A 179 1.54 13.76 -19.53
N VAL A 180 2.21 14.92 -19.48
CA VAL A 180 3.61 15.03 -19.04
C VAL A 180 3.81 14.48 -17.62
N LEU A 181 2.95 14.84 -16.67
CA LEU A 181 3.04 14.35 -15.28
C LEU A 181 2.89 12.83 -15.20
N SER A 182 1.92 12.25 -15.90
CA SER A 182 1.68 10.79 -15.87
C SER A 182 2.86 10.01 -16.48
N ILE A 183 3.42 10.52 -17.58
CA ILE A 183 4.59 9.92 -18.22
C ILE A 183 5.81 10.04 -17.30
N LEU A 184 6.02 11.20 -16.67
CA LEU A 184 7.13 11.41 -15.74
C LEU A 184 7.01 10.47 -14.53
N THR A 185 5.82 10.29 -13.97
CA THR A 185 5.58 9.30 -12.90
C THR A 185 5.88 7.88 -13.37
N ALA A 186 5.42 7.49 -14.57
CA ALA A 186 5.70 6.15 -15.11
C ALA A 186 7.21 5.94 -15.32
N LEU A 187 7.91 6.92 -15.90
CA LEU A 187 9.36 6.88 -16.10
C LEU A 187 10.11 6.83 -14.76
N GLY A 188 9.67 7.59 -13.76
CA GLY A 188 10.25 7.55 -12.41
C GLY A 188 10.12 6.18 -11.77
N ILE A 189 8.94 5.54 -11.87
CA ILE A 189 8.75 4.18 -11.37
C ILE A 189 9.64 3.19 -12.13
N VAL A 190 9.73 3.30 -13.46
CA VAL A 190 10.63 2.46 -14.26
C VAL A 190 12.08 2.66 -13.87
N ALA A 191 12.53 3.90 -13.63
CA ALA A 191 13.88 4.18 -13.18
C ALA A 191 14.18 3.52 -11.83
N ILE A 192 13.24 3.57 -10.87
CA ILE A 192 13.37 2.88 -9.58
C ILE A 192 13.46 1.36 -9.79
N LEU A 193 12.60 0.77 -10.63
CA LEU A 193 12.64 -0.66 -10.92
C LEU A 193 13.95 -1.10 -11.59
N VAL A 194 14.49 -0.27 -12.49
CA VAL A 194 15.81 -0.51 -13.11
C VAL A 194 16.91 -0.41 -12.06
N GLN A 195 16.86 0.57 -11.16
CA GLN A 195 17.82 0.69 -10.06
C GLN A 195 17.77 -0.53 -9.13
N MET A 196 16.57 -1.01 -8.78
CA MET A 196 16.39 -2.24 -8.00
C MET A 196 16.94 -3.48 -8.72
N PHE A 197 16.97 -3.50 -10.05
CA PHE A 197 17.54 -4.60 -10.82
C PHE A 197 19.08 -4.56 -10.87
N VAL A 198 19.66 -3.36 -10.92
CA VAL A 198 21.11 -3.17 -10.93
C VAL A 198 21.71 -3.50 -9.56
N ASP A 199 21.04 -3.11 -8.48
CA ASP A 199 21.46 -3.38 -7.11
C ASP A 199 21.33 -4.88 -6.77
N THR A 200 22.42 -5.48 -6.28
CA THR A 200 22.51 -6.93 -6.03
C THR A 200 21.65 -7.35 -4.84
N GLU A 201 21.46 -6.48 -3.84
CA GLU A 201 20.60 -6.78 -2.69
C GLU A 201 19.12 -6.70 -3.06
N LEU A 202 18.74 -5.67 -3.82
CA LEU A 202 17.36 -5.42 -4.22
C LEU A 202 16.89 -6.32 -5.38
N ARG A 203 17.82 -6.87 -6.18
CA ARG A 203 17.47 -7.76 -7.30
C ARG A 203 16.69 -8.98 -6.86
N SER A 204 17.08 -9.58 -5.73
CA SER A 204 16.38 -10.74 -5.16
C SER A 204 14.90 -10.42 -4.89
N GLN A 205 14.64 -9.22 -4.35
CA GLN A 205 13.31 -8.72 -4.03
C GLN A 205 12.49 -8.52 -5.30
N LEU A 206 13.07 -7.88 -6.32
CA LEU A 206 12.40 -7.64 -7.61
C LEU A 206 12.05 -8.95 -8.32
N VAL A 207 12.95 -9.94 -8.33
CA VAL A 207 12.70 -11.25 -8.93
C VAL A 207 11.58 -11.99 -8.19
N LEU A 208 11.59 -11.96 -6.86
CA LEU A 208 10.55 -12.60 -6.05
C LEU A 208 9.18 -11.93 -6.23
N SER A 209 9.14 -10.60 -6.36
CA SER A 209 7.89 -9.88 -6.65
C SER A 209 7.37 -10.17 -8.06
N LEU A 210 8.25 -10.26 -9.07
CA LEU A 210 7.89 -10.71 -10.42
C LEU A 210 7.39 -12.15 -10.41
N LEU A 211 8.00 -13.03 -9.60
CA LEU A 211 7.57 -14.42 -9.46
C LEU A 211 6.19 -14.50 -8.80
N SER A 212 5.96 -13.75 -7.72
CA SER A 212 4.64 -13.61 -7.08
C SER A 212 3.59 -13.12 -8.09
N TRP A 213 3.93 -12.10 -8.88
CA TRP A 213 3.06 -11.59 -9.92
C TRP A 213 2.76 -12.64 -11.01
N GLY A 214 3.78 -13.41 -11.42
CA GLY A 214 3.63 -14.54 -12.33
C GLY A 214 2.73 -15.64 -11.76
N VAL A 215 2.85 -15.97 -10.46
CA VAL A 215 1.98 -16.93 -9.77
C VAL A 215 0.53 -16.44 -9.78
N VAL A 216 0.29 -15.15 -9.50
CA VAL A 216 -1.06 -14.55 -9.55
C VAL A 216 -1.66 -14.65 -10.95
N LEU A 217 -0.88 -14.38 -12.00
CA LEU A 217 -1.31 -14.53 -13.40
C LEU A 217 -1.61 -15.99 -13.76
N LEU A 218 -0.79 -16.94 -13.29
CA LEU A 218 -1.02 -18.36 -13.48
C LEU A 218 -2.29 -18.84 -12.77
N LEU A 219 -2.50 -18.42 -11.51
CA LEU A 219 -3.73 -18.73 -10.77
C LEU A 219 -4.97 -18.13 -11.45
N PHE A 220 -4.85 -16.91 -11.99
CA PHE A 220 -5.91 -16.29 -12.78
C PHE A 220 -6.24 -17.10 -14.05
N LEU A 221 -5.22 -17.52 -14.80
CA LEU A 221 -5.39 -18.34 -16.01
C LEU A 221 -5.97 -19.72 -15.68
N ALA A 222 -5.48 -20.36 -14.61
CA ALA A 222 -6.00 -21.64 -14.12
C ALA A 222 -7.47 -21.50 -13.71
N ASN A 223 -7.83 -20.46 -12.96
CA ASN A 223 -9.21 -20.19 -12.57
C ASN A 223 -10.12 -19.96 -13.81
N LYS A 224 -9.65 -19.23 -14.82
CA LYS A 224 -10.37 -19.07 -16.10
C LYS A 224 -10.57 -20.40 -16.83
N TRP A 225 -9.66 -21.36 -16.65
CA TRP A 225 -9.76 -22.69 -17.25
C TRP A 225 -10.71 -23.62 -16.48
N PHE A 226 -10.73 -23.53 -15.15
CA PHE A 226 -11.61 -24.32 -14.28
C PHE A 226 -13.04 -23.77 -14.18
N VAL A 227 -13.27 -22.47 -14.40
CA VAL A 227 -14.59 -21.81 -14.30
C VAL A 227 -15.33 -21.76 -15.67
N LYS A 228 -14.98 -22.67 -16.60
CA LYS A 228 -15.78 -22.93 -17.80
C LYS A 228 -17.07 -23.66 -17.48
#